data_AF-A0A9D2LEW1-F1
#
_entry.id   AF-A0A9D2LEW1-F1
#
_cell.length_a   1.000
_cell.length_b   1.000
_cell.length_c   1.000
_cell.angle_alpha   90.00
_cell.angle_beta   90.00
_cell.angle_gamma   90.00
#
_symmetry.space_group_name_H-M   'P 1'
#
loop_
_entity.id
_entity.type
_entity.pdbx_description
1 polymer ?
#
loop_
_entity_poly.entity_id
_entity_poly.type
_entity_poly.pdbx_seq_one_letter_code
_entity_poly.pdbx_strand_id
1 'polypeptide(L)'
;MARSPAVTAPTPLDVTIAPAGSGRIAAVCTVAELFPVPERDLMSGIDKRPVQGPITLLPHGVLGDVQGDRENHGGIFKAVYAFSREVREAYAAARRQELPDGSFGENLVTTGQDTDETVIGERWRVGTAELEATCPRNPCGTFAAWMRDRRWGRSFTAGGRAGAYFRVLTKGRTSPGDAIEVLHRPSHGVTIGDAFRGLDPDRARALLDWAAGTETVLYDSLARAALIALERAGHGAEFPVRLRSTGRGIGLGMGL
;
A
#
# COMPACT_ATOMS: atom_id res chain seq x y z
N MET A 1 -19.22 -9.72 -36.93
CA MET A 1 -18.13 -9.25 -36.06
C MET A 1 -18.73 -8.31 -35.02
N ALA A 2 -18.95 -8.77 -33.80
CA ALA A 2 -19.48 -7.91 -32.73
C ALA A 2 -18.41 -6.88 -32.36
N ARG A 3 -18.74 -5.59 -32.44
CA ARG A 3 -17.88 -4.51 -31.96
C ARG A 3 -17.65 -4.72 -30.45
N SER A 4 -16.39 -4.78 -30.03
CA SER A 4 -16.03 -4.70 -28.61
C SER A 4 -16.74 -3.49 -28.00
N PRO A 5 -17.36 -3.63 -26.82
CA PRO A 5 -18.02 -2.51 -26.18
C PRO A 5 -17.00 -1.40 -25.95
N ALA A 6 -17.41 -0.16 -26.20
CA ALA A 6 -16.60 1.02 -25.96
C ALA A 6 -16.11 0.98 -24.50
N VAL A 7 -14.79 1.00 -24.32
CA VAL A 7 -14.17 1.09 -22.99
C VAL A 7 -14.49 2.48 -22.47
N THR A 8 -15.41 2.58 -21.52
CA THR A 8 -15.66 3.80 -20.76
C THR A 8 -14.34 4.27 -20.17
N ALA A 9 -14.08 5.59 -20.22
CA ALA A 9 -12.91 6.16 -19.57
C ALA A 9 -12.92 5.74 -18.09
N PRO A 10 -11.78 5.32 -17.53
CA PRO A 10 -11.76 4.88 -16.15
C PRO A 10 -12.05 6.08 -15.24
N THR A 11 -13.01 5.90 -14.34
CA THR A 11 -13.54 6.93 -13.43
C THR A 11 -13.01 6.66 -12.01
N PRO A 12 -12.82 7.70 -11.17
CA PRO A 12 -12.57 7.50 -9.74
C PRO A 12 -13.59 6.56 -9.12
N LEU A 13 -13.10 5.65 -8.27
CA LEU A 13 -13.98 4.79 -7.47
C LEU A 13 -14.48 5.58 -6.26
N ASP A 14 -15.79 5.79 -6.23
CA ASP A 14 -16.48 6.37 -5.09
C ASP A 14 -16.93 5.26 -4.14
N VAL A 15 -16.08 4.96 -3.16
CA VAL A 15 -16.35 3.97 -2.10
C VAL A 15 -16.21 4.68 -0.78
N THR A 16 -17.33 4.86 -0.08
CA THR A 16 -17.36 5.36 1.29
C THR A 16 -17.42 4.17 2.23
N ILE A 17 -16.38 3.99 3.04
CA ILE A 17 -16.37 3.00 4.12
C ILE A 17 -16.75 3.73 5.40
N ALA A 18 -17.98 3.54 5.86
CA ALA A 18 -18.43 4.14 7.11
C ALA A 18 -17.56 3.61 8.27
N PRO A 19 -17.16 4.46 9.22
CA PRO A 19 -16.47 4.03 10.44
C PRO A 19 -17.48 3.33 11.37
N ALA A 20 -17.93 2.14 10.99
CA ALA A 20 -18.79 1.30 11.81
C ALA A 20 -17.93 0.50 12.81
N GLY A 21 -17.46 1.17 13.86
CA GLY A 21 -16.59 0.59 14.89
C GLY A 21 -15.10 0.51 14.49
N SER A 22 -14.29 -0.17 15.31
CA SER A 22 -12.89 -0.45 14.96
C SER A 22 -12.87 -1.45 13.79
N GLY A 23 -12.23 -1.08 12.68
CA GLY A 23 -12.05 -2.00 11.55
C GLY A 23 -11.30 -3.27 11.96
N ARG A 24 -11.31 -4.26 11.09
CA ARG A 24 -10.75 -5.60 11.38
C ARG A 24 -9.92 -6.15 10.23
N ILE A 25 -9.02 -7.05 10.57
CA ILE A 25 -8.36 -7.94 9.61
C ILE A 25 -9.38 -8.98 9.17
N ALA A 26 -9.81 -8.90 7.93
CA ALA A 26 -10.82 -9.79 7.36
C ALA A 26 -10.20 -11.07 6.79
N ALA A 27 -8.96 -10.98 6.29
CA ALA A 27 -8.14 -12.11 5.87
C ALA A 27 -6.65 -11.75 5.99
N VAL A 28 -5.83 -12.78 6.19
CA VAL A 28 -4.38 -12.69 6.04
C VAL A 28 -4.00 -13.55 4.86
N CYS A 29 -3.22 -13.01 3.93
CA CYS A 29 -2.84 -13.66 2.69
C CYS A 29 -1.31 -13.75 2.57
N THR A 30 -0.84 -14.90 2.09
CA THR A 30 0.57 -15.13 1.74
C THR A 30 0.64 -15.70 0.33
N VAL A 31 1.84 -15.74 -0.26
CA VAL A 31 2.06 -16.45 -1.54
C VAL A 31 1.46 -17.85 -1.48
N ALA A 32 0.57 -18.14 -2.41
CA ALA A 32 0.09 -19.49 -2.66
C ALA A 32 0.94 -20.15 -3.75
N GLU A 33 1.20 -19.44 -4.85
CA GLU A 33 1.97 -19.91 -5.98
C GLU A 33 2.87 -18.79 -6.52
N LEU A 34 4.04 -19.15 -7.04
CA LEU A 34 4.90 -18.18 -7.72
C LEU A 34 4.36 -17.93 -9.13
N PHE A 35 4.13 -16.66 -9.45
CA PHE A 35 3.64 -16.22 -10.75
C PHE A 35 4.81 -15.86 -11.67
N PRO A 36 5.01 -16.55 -12.81
CA PRO A 36 6.06 -16.19 -13.76
C PRO A 36 5.74 -14.88 -14.46
N VAL A 37 6.75 -14.00 -14.59
CA VAL A 37 6.67 -12.74 -15.35
C VAL A 37 7.78 -12.76 -16.40
N PRO A 38 7.56 -13.43 -17.56
CA PRO A 38 8.61 -13.66 -18.55
C PRO A 38 9.24 -12.39 -19.09
N GLU A 39 8.46 -11.31 -19.23
CA GLU A 39 8.95 -10.03 -19.74
C GLU A 39 9.96 -9.34 -18.81
N ARG A 40 10.07 -9.82 -17.56
CA ARG A 40 11.01 -9.32 -16.56
C ARG A 40 11.97 -10.40 -16.05
N ASP A 41 11.93 -11.61 -16.63
CA ASP A 41 12.72 -12.77 -16.19
C ASP A 41 12.70 -12.98 -14.67
N LEU A 42 11.50 -12.95 -14.07
CA LEU A 42 11.32 -13.08 -12.62
C LEU A 42 10.12 -13.94 -12.23
N MET A 43 10.20 -14.50 -11.02
CA MET A 43 9.09 -15.16 -10.33
C MET A 43 8.54 -14.23 -9.25
N SER A 44 7.25 -13.92 -9.32
CA SER A 44 6.58 -12.99 -8.42
C SER A 44 5.70 -13.69 -7.39
N GLY A 45 5.71 -13.22 -6.14
CA GLY A 45 4.76 -13.62 -5.10
C GLY A 45 3.42 -12.87 -5.14
N ILE A 46 2.93 -12.51 -6.34
CA ILE A 46 1.70 -11.71 -6.48
C ILE A 46 0.42 -12.55 -6.32
N ASP A 47 0.48 -13.86 -6.58
CA ASP A 47 -0.63 -14.77 -6.28
C ASP A 47 -0.66 -15.05 -4.77
N LYS A 48 -1.42 -14.22 -4.06
CA LYS A 48 -1.68 -14.36 -2.63
C LYS A 48 -3.08 -14.88 -2.40
N ARG A 49 -3.23 -15.77 -1.43
CA ARG A 49 -4.52 -16.35 -1.04
C ARG A 49 -4.66 -16.36 0.48
N PRO A 50 -5.89 -16.32 1.03
CA PRO A 50 -6.10 -16.37 2.47
C PRO A 50 -5.52 -17.64 3.10
N VAL A 51 -4.85 -17.48 4.23
CA VAL A 51 -4.34 -18.59 5.04
C VAL A 51 -5.12 -18.74 6.34
N GLN A 52 -5.10 -19.95 6.88
CA GLN A 52 -5.78 -20.27 8.13
C GLN A 52 -4.86 -19.98 9.34
N GLY A 53 -5.42 -19.36 10.37
CA GLY A 53 -4.73 -19.12 11.64
C GLY A 53 -3.78 -17.93 11.64
N PRO A 54 -2.98 -17.78 12.72
CA PRO A 54 -2.18 -16.57 12.95
C PRO A 54 -0.87 -16.61 12.16
N ILE A 55 -0.56 -15.50 11.49
CA ILE A 55 0.68 -15.29 10.73
C ILE A 55 1.57 -14.27 11.44
N THR A 56 2.89 -14.48 11.33
CA THR A 56 3.88 -13.57 11.92
C THR A 56 4.24 -12.45 10.94
N LEU A 57 4.17 -11.21 11.40
CA LEU A 57 4.65 -10.02 10.68
C LEU A 57 6.06 -9.69 11.17
N LEU A 58 7.01 -9.58 10.24
CA LEU A 58 8.43 -9.34 10.48
C LEU A 58 8.86 -7.99 9.89
N PRO A 59 9.95 -7.37 10.38
CA PRO A 59 10.49 -6.11 9.83
C PRO A 59 10.70 -6.11 8.30
N HIS A 60 10.94 -7.28 7.71
CA HIS A 60 11.23 -7.43 6.28
C HIS A 60 10.13 -8.15 5.49
N GLY A 61 8.97 -8.40 6.08
CA GLY A 61 7.88 -9.08 5.37
C GLY A 61 6.95 -9.91 6.25
N VAL A 62 6.03 -10.61 5.61
CA VAL A 62 5.13 -11.56 6.25
C VAL A 62 5.75 -12.97 6.21
N LEU A 63 5.73 -13.69 7.33
CA LEU A 63 6.26 -15.06 7.37
C LEU A 63 5.46 -15.98 6.44
N GLY A 64 6.16 -16.71 5.56
CA GLY A 64 5.53 -17.51 4.51
C GLY A 64 5.27 -16.76 3.20
N ASP A 65 5.59 -15.46 3.15
CA ASP A 65 5.52 -14.65 1.94
C ASP A 65 6.87 -14.60 1.21
N VAL A 66 6.85 -14.60 -0.12
CA VAL A 66 8.04 -14.47 -0.97
C VAL A 66 8.00 -13.13 -1.70
N GLN A 67 8.96 -12.26 -1.41
CA GLN A 67 9.19 -11.02 -2.17
C GLN A 67 10.18 -11.33 -3.31
N GLY A 68 9.65 -11.62 -4.51
CA GLY A 68 10.46 -11.99 -5.67
C GLY A 68 11.41 -10.90 -6.19
N ASP A 69 11.08 -9.63 -5.96
CA ASP A 69 11.91 -8.46 -6.29
C ASP A 69 12.02 -7.58 -5.05
N ARG A 70 13.02 -7.86 -4.20
CA ARG A 70 13.28 -7.07 -2.98
C ARG A 70 13.72 -5.64 -3.30
N GLU A 71 14.19 -5.36 -4.51
CA GLU A 71 14.70 -4.04 -4.90
C GLU A 71 13.59 -3.03 -5.20
N ASN A 72 12.49 -3.48 -5.81
CA ASN A 72 11.38 -2.62 -6.23
C ASN A 72 10.06 -2.90 -5.47
N HIS A 73 9.90 -4.13 -4.97
CA HIS A 73 8.65 -4.65 -4.40
C HIS A 73 8.81 -5.20 -2.97
N GLY A 74 9.89 -4.82 -2.27
CA GLY A 74 10.18 -5.24 -0.90
C GLY A 74 10.93 -4.18 -0.09
N GLY A 75 11.48 -4.61 1.05
CA GLY A 75 12.19 -3.75 2.00
C GLY A 75 11.31 -3.26 3.15
N ILE A 76 11.93 -2.68 4.18
CA ILE A 76 11.24 -2.36 5.45
C ILE A 76 10.01 -1.48 5.26
N PHE A 77 10.03 -0.57 4.27
CA PHE A 77 8.92 0.34 3.99
C PHE A 77 7.72 -0.33 3.30
N LYS A 78 7.90 -1.53 2.75
CA LYS A 78 6.86 -2.28 2.03
C LYS A 78 6.73 -3.70 2.59
N ALA A 79 6.93 -3.85 3.90
CA ALA A 79 6.94 -5.14 4.56
C ALA A 79 5.57 -5.81 4.50
N VAL A 80 4.49 -5.04 4.66
CA VAL A 80 3.11 -5.52 4.65
C VAL A 80 2.28 -4.65 3.73
N TYR A 81 1.56 -5.24 2.78
CA TYR A 81 0.59 -4.52 1.96
C TYR A 81 -0.83 -4.79 2.48
N ALA A 82 -1.60 -3.74 2.76
CA ALA A 82 -2.99 -3.86 3.17
C ALA A 82 -3.95 -3.23 2.16
N PHE A 83 -5.12 -3.83 2.00
CA PHE A 83 -6.15 -3.34 1.09
C PHE A 83 -7.56 -3.55 1.69
N SER A 84 -8.45 -2.57 1.52
CA SER A 84 -9.84 -2.67 1.98
C SER A 84 -10.67 -3.59 1.08
N ARG A 85 -11.41 -4.52 1.70
CA ARG A 85 -12.28 -5.47 1.00
C ARG A 85 -13.35 -4.75 0.19
N GLU A 86 -13.94 -3.71 0.75
CA GLU A 86 -14.99 -2.90 0.14
C GLU A 86 -14.51 -2.25 -1.16
N VAL A 87 -13.27 -1.74 -1.17
CA VAL A 87 -12.63 -1.18 -2.37
C VAL A 87 -12.34 -2.26 -3.40
N ARG A 88 -11.86 -3.44 -2.96
CA ARG A 88 -11.61 -4.59 -3.85
C ARG A 88 -12.90 -5.01 -4.55
N GLU A 89 -14.00 -5.07 -3.81
CA GLU A 89 -15.34 -5.39 -4.33
C GLU A 89 -15.84 -4.34 -5.31
N ALA A 90 -15.57 -3.05 -5.09
CA ALA A 90 -15.88 -2.00 -6.07
C ALA A 90 -15.09 -2.18 -7.37
N TYR A 91 -13.79 -2.51 -7.31
CA TYR A 91 -13.01 -2.87 -8.50
C TYR A 91 -13.55 -4.12 -9.19
N ALA A 92 -13.97 -5.14 -8.41
CA ALA A 92 -14.57 -6.38 -8.93
C ALA A 92 -15.86 -6.08 -9.71
N ALA A 93 -16.74 -5.26 -9.13
CA ALA A 93 -17.98 -4.82 -9.76
C ALA A 93 -17.72 -4.03 -11.05
N ALA A 94 -16.80 -3.05 -11.03
CA ALA A 94 -16.43 -2.27 -12.19
C ALA A 94 -15.86 -3.12 -13.34
N ARG A 95 -15.15 -4.21 -13.00
CA ARG A 95 -14.60 -5.17 -13.97
C ARG A 95 -15.58 -6.26 -14.40
N ARG A 96 -16.70 -6.43 -13.68
CA ARG A 96 -17.60 -7.59 -13.80
C ARG A 96 -16.83 -8.91 -13.68
N GLN A 97 -15.92 -8.98 -12.73
CA GLN A 97 -15.07 -10.13 -12.45
C GLN A 97 -15.00 -10.35 -10.95
N GLU A 98 -15.03 -11.60 -10.51
CA GLU A 98 -14.69 -11.91 -9.13
C GLU A 98 -13.21 -11.65 -8.88
N LEU A 99 -12.92 -10.96 -7.78
CA LEU A 99 -11.56 -10.71 -7.32
C LEU A 99 -11.48 -11.20 -5.87
N PRO A 100 -11.08 -12.45 -5.59
CA PRO A 100 -10.95 -12.93 -4.21
C PRO A 100 -9.93 -12.12 -3.41
N ASP A 101 -9.98 -12.26 -2.08
CA ASP A 101 -8.95 -11.71 -1.20
C ASP A 101 -7.54 -12.18 -1.60
N GLY A 102 -6.59 -11.25 -1.61
CA GLY A 102 -5.23 -11.46 -2.12
C GLY A 102 -5.06 -11.13 -3.62
N SER A 103 -6.14 -10.83 -4.35
CA SER A 103 -6.08 -10.55 -5.80
C SER A 103 -5.19 -9.38 -6.18
N PHE A 104 -4.95 -8.42 -5.28
CA PHE A 104 -4.04 -7.30 -5.54
C PHE A 104 -2.64 -7.52 -4.99
N GLY A 105 -2.37 -8.73 -4.47
CA GLY A 105 -1.12 -9.11 -3.82
C GLY A 105 -1.01 -8.55 -2.41
N GLU A 106 -2.12 -8.17 -1.78
CA GLU A 106 -2.21 -7.72 -0.40
C GLU A 106 -1.95 -8.87 0.58
N ASN A 107 -1.28 -8.54 1.69
CA ASN A 107 -1.07 -9.44 2.81
C ASN A 107 -2.19 -9.35 3.84
N LEU A 108 -2.72 -8.15 4.06
CA LEU A 108 -3.80 -7.90 5.01
C LEU A 108 -5.01 -7.38 4.25
N VAL A 109 -6.11 -8.12 4.32
CA VAL A 109 -7.41 -7.61 3.87
C VAL A 109 -8.09 -6.98 5.07
N THR A 110 -8.55 -5.75 4.91
CA THR A 110 -9.27 -5.03 5.96
C THR A 110 -10.75 -4.93 5.64
N THR A 111 -11.59 -4.81 6.67
CA THR A 111 -13.02 -4.49 6.57
C THR A 111 -13.37 -3.45 7.61
N GLY A 112 -14.20 -2.47 7.27
CA GLY A 112 -14.53 -1.33 8.13
C GLY A 112 -13.35 -0.39 8.40
N GLN A 113 -12.22 -0.59 7.71
CA GLN A 113 -11.05 0.29 7.76
C GLN A 113 -10.67 0.65 6.33
N ASP A 114 -10.73 1.93 6.00
CA ASP A 114 -10.28 2.42 4.71
C ASP A 114 -8.76 2.57 4.69
N THR A 115 -8.08 1.78 3.86
CA THR A 115 -6.62 1.83 3.73
C THR A 115 -6.14 3.05 2.95
N ASP A 116 -6.98 3.66 2.10
CA ASP A 116 -6.61 4.87 1.36
C ASP A 116 -6.75 6.12 2.22
N GLU A 117 -7.62 6.10 3.24
CA GLU A 117 -7.78 7.21 4.20
C GLU A 117 -6.80 7.12 5.39
N THR A 118 -5.96 6.08 5.45
CA THR A 118 -4.86 5.99 6.41
C THR A 118 -3.88 7.14 6.19
N VAL A 119 -3.51 7.85 7.26
CA VAL A 119 -2.51 8.93 7.18
C VAL A 119 -1.11 8.32 7.07
N ILE A 120 -0.24 8.87 6.24
CA ILE A 120 1.18 8.43 6.19
C ILE A 120 1.80 8.62 7.58
N GLY A 121 2.46 7.59 8.11
CA GLY A 121 2.96 7.59 9.49
C GLY A 121 1.94 7.18 10.56
N GLU A 122 0.70 6.89 10.19
CA GLU A 122 -0.31 6.33 11.11
C GLU A 122 0.12 4.94 11.60
N ARG A 123 -0.04 4.71 12.90
CA ARG A 123 0.36 3.46 13.56
C ARG A 123 -0.84 2.62 13.92
N TRP A 124 -0.82 1.36 13.49
CA TRP A 124 -1.86 0.38 13.78
C TRP A 124 -1.31 -0.71 14.68
N ARG A 125 -2.12 -1.16 15.64
CA ARG A 125 -1.96 -2.47 16.28
C ARG A 125 -2.92 -3.45 15.66
N VAL A 126 -2.39 -4.62 15.27
CA VAL A 126 -3.16 -5.75 14.75
C VAL A 126 -2.64 -7.03 15.41
N GLY A 127 -3.49 -7.67 16.20
CA GLY A 127 -3.06 -8.74 17.10
C GLY A 127 -1.95 -8.24 18.05
N THR A 128 -0.75 -8.81 17.93
CA THR A 128 0.43 -8.38 18.71
C THR A 128 1.46 -7.59 17.92
N ALA A 129 1.19 -7.30 16.63
CA ALA A 129 2.09 -6.54 15.78
C ALA A 129 1.73 -5.05 15.81
N GLU A 130 2.75 -4.20 15.69
CA GLU A 130 2.58 -2.76 15.45
C GLU A 130 3.14 -2.39 14.09
N LEU A 131 2.33 -1.71 13.30
CA LEU A 131 2.57 -1.35 11.92
C LEU A 131 2.55 0.17 11.78
N GLU A 132 3.32 0.72 10.85
CA GLU A 132 3.25 2.15 10.49
C GLU A 132 3.09 2.32 8.98
N ALA A 133 2.11 3.11 8.56
CA ALA A 133 1.79 3.36 7.16
C ALA A 133 2.92 4.15 6.48
N THR A 134 3.30 3.76 5.27
CA THR A 134 4.49 4.30 4.60
C THR A 134 4.18 4.97 3.26
N CYS A 135 3.55 4.26 2.34
CA CYS A 135 3.30 4.75 0.99
C CYS A 135 2.19 3.94 0.29
N PRO A 136 1.55 4.51 -0.75
CA PRO A 136 0.58 3.79 -1.56
C PRO A 136 1.24 2.70 -2.42
N ARG A 137 0.41 1.78 -2.92
CA ARG A 137 0.83 0.86 -3.98
C ARG A 137 0.94 1.56 -5.33
N ASN A 138 2.13 1.49 -5.92
CA ASN A 138 2.33 1.84 -7.31
C ASN A 138 1.96 0.65 -8.23
N PRO A 139 1.14 0.83 -9.27
CA PRO A 139 0.89 -0.21 -10.25
C PRO A 139 2.17 -0.55 -11.03
N CYS A 140 2.38 -1.82 -11.35
CA CYS A 140 3.55 -2.30 -12.09
C CYS A 140 3.16 -3.32 -13.17
N GLY A 141 4.11 -3.65 -14.06
CA GLY A 141 3.88 -4.62 -15.14
C GLY A 141 3.44 -5.99 -14.64
N THR A 142 4.01 -6.47 -13.53
CA THR A 142 3.59 -7.72 -12.88
C THR A 142 2.13 -7.68 -12.44
N PHE A 143 1.66 -6.54 -11.91
CA PHE A 143 0.27 -6.39 -11.51
C PHE A 143 -0.67 -6.39 -12.72
N ALA A 144 -0.29 -5.73 -13.81
CA ALA A 144 -1.07 -5.75 -15.05
C ALA A 144 -1.13 -7.16 -15.69
N ALA A 145 -0.02 -7.90 -15.67
CA ALA A 145 0.05 -9.28 -16.13
C ALA A 145 -0.83 -10.21 -15.28
N TRP A 146 -0.73 -10.10 -13.96
CA TRP A 146 -1.56 -10.86 -13.01
C TRP A 146 -3.06 -10.61 -13.22
N MET A 147 -3.46 -9.35 -13.38
CA MET A 147 -4.85 -8.95 -13.64
C MET A 147 -5.31 -9.22 -15.08
N ARG A 148 -4.43 -9.81 -15.90
CA ARG A 148 -4.66 -10.13 -17.33
C ARG A 148 -5.21 -8.95 -18.12
N ASP A 149 -4.70 -7.76 -17.81
CA ASP A 149 -5.17 -6.50 -18.37
C ASP A 149 -3.99 -5.53 -18.52
N ARG A 150 -3.52 -5.35 -19.76
CA ARG A 150 -2.39 -4.45 -20.07
C ARG A 150 -2.67 -2.99 -19.72
N ARG A 151 -3.94 -2.59 -19.61
CA ARG A 151 -4.35 -1.22 -19.24
C ARG A 151 -4.63 -1.10 -17.75
N TRP A 152 -4.46 -2.17 -16.99
CA TRP A 152 -4.80 -2.22 -15.57
C TRP A 152 -4.16 -1.10 -14.77
N GLY A 153 -2.87 -0.79 -15.01
CA GLY A 153 -2.21 0.31 -14.30
C GLY A 153 -2.94 1.65 -14.49
N ARG A 154 -3.42 1.94 -15.70
CA ARG A 154 -4.19 3.16 -15.99
C ARG A 154 -5.55 3.14 -15.30
N SER A 155 -6.26 2.01 -15.36
CA SER A 155 -7.59 1.87 -14.74
C SER A 155 -7.51 1.91 -13.21
N PHE A 156 -6.48 1.30 -12.63
CA PHE A 156 -6.21 1.31 -11.19
C PHE A 156 -5.89 2.73 -10.71
N THR A 157 -4.97 3.43 -11.38
CA THR A 157 -4.64 4.84 -11.10
C THR A 157 -5.86 5.74 -11.24
N ALA A 158 -6.65 5.59 -12.29
CA ALA A 158 -7.85 6.39 -12.48
C ALA A 158 -8.94 6.08 -11.43
N GLY A 159 -9.00 4.84 -10.93
CA GLY A 159 -9.84 4.51 -9.78
C GLY A 159 -9.42 5.24 -8.49
N GLY A 160 -8.14 5.60 -8.36
CA GLY A 160 -7.65 6.46 -7.28
C GLY A 160 -7.59 5.80 -5.90
N ARG A 161 -7.63 4.46 -5.85
CA ARG A 161 -7.65 3.64 -4.64
C ARG A 161 -6.57 2.57 -4.68
N ALA A 162 -5.46 2.82 -3.97
CA ALA A 162 -4.23 2.04 -4.05
C ALA A 162 -4.00 1.11 -2.86
N GLY A 163 -4.64 1.39 -1.72
CA GLY A 163 -4.29 0.77 -0.45
C GLY A 163 -2.88 1.12 0.02
N ALA A 164 -2.53 0.61 1.20
CA ALA A 164 -1.41 1.11 1.99
C ALA A 164 -0.33 0.04 2.20
N TYR A 165 0.93 0.43 1.98
CA TYR A 165 2.05 -0.31 2.54
C TYR A 165 2.33 0.13 3.97
N PHE A 166 2.83 -0.83 4.76
CA PHE A 166 3.25 -0.65 6.13
C PHE A 166 4.67 -1.19 6.33
N ARG A 167 5.40 -0.53 7.22
CA ARG A 167 6.57 -1.10 7.91
C ARG A 167 6.13 -1.73 9.22
N VAL A 168 6.84 -2.77 9.67
CA VAL A 168 6.59 -3.40 10.97
C VAL A 168 7.50 -2.74 11.99
N LEU A 169 6.91 -2.01 12.95
CA LEU A 169 7.63 -1.42 14.07
C LEU A 169 7.92 -2.47 15.14
N THR A 170 6.89 -3.22 15.51
CA THR A 170 6.99 -4.31 16.50
C THR A 170 6.58 -5.62 15.83
N LYS A 171 7.51 -6.58 15.78
CA LYS A 171 7.24 -7.94 15.32
C LYS A 171 6.10 -8.52 16.15
N GLY A 172 5.12 -9.15 15.48
CA GLY A 172 4.00 -9.79 16.17
C GLY A 172 3.27 -10.77 15.27
N ARG A 173 2.12 -11.24 15.77
CA ARG A 173 1.23 -12.13 15.02
C ARG A 173 -0.11 -11.45 14.82
N THR A 174 -0.73 -11.70 13.69
CA THR A 174 -2.12 -11.31 13.41
C THR A 174 -2.89 -12.47 12.78
N SER A 175 -4.20 -12.49 13.00
CA SER A 175 -5.15 -13.48 12.49
C SER A 175 -6.36 -12.77 11.86
N PRO A 176 -7.09 -13.44 10.96
CA PRO A 176 -8.44 -13.01 10.61
C PRO A 176 -9.30 -12.81 11.87
N GLY A 177 -10.04 -11.72 11.94
CA GLY A 177 -10.89 -11.30 13.05
C GLY A 177 -10.26 -10.26 13.99
N ASP A 178 -8.93 -10.12 13.99
CA ASP A 178 -8.24 -9.14 14.84
C ASP A 178 -8.73 -7.72 14.57
N ALA A 179 -8.93 -6.94 15.64
CA ALA A 179 -9.23 -5.53 15.52
C ALA A 179 -8.00 -4.76 15.01
N ILE A 180 -8.27 -3.70 14.26
CA ILE A 180 -7.30 -2.68 13.88
C ILE A 180 -7.47 -1.52 14.85
N GLU A 181 -6.49 -1.34 15.72
CA GLU A 181 -6.45 -0.24 16.68
C GLU A 181 -5.50 0.84 16.17
N VAL A 182 -5.99 2.06 15.95
CA VAL A 182 -5.15 3.20 15.56
C VAL A 182 -4.48 3.77 16.82
N LEU A 183 -3.19 3.50 16.99
CA LEU A 183 -2.40 3.94 18.16
C LEU A 183 -1.96 5.39 18.06
N HIS A 184 -1.67 5.84 16.84
CA HIS A 184 -1.18 7.18 16.57
C HIS A 184 -1.57 7.57 15.15
N ARG A 185 -2.07 8.79 14.98
CA ARG A 185 -2.35 9.40 13.69
C ARG A 185 -1.64 10.75 13.61
N PRO A 186 -0.70 10.95 12.68
CA PRO A 186 -0.07 12.24 12.48
C PRO A 186 -1.07 13.35 12.13
N SER A 187 -0.82 14.56 12.61
CA SER A 187 -1.74 15.70 12.44
C SER A 187 -1.66 16.36 11.06
N HIS A 188 -0.65 16.03 10.23
CA HIS A 188 -0.52 16.61 8.89
C HIS A 188 -1.64 16.15 7.92
N GLY A 189 -2.36 15.07 8.25
CA GLY A 189 -3.57 14.64 7.54
C GLY A 189 -3.38 14.15 6.11
N VAL A 190 -2.14 13.97 5.64
CA VAL A 190 -1.85 13.50 4.27
C VAL A 190 -2.07 12.00 4.20
N THR A 191 -3.10 11.58 3.48
CA THR A 191 -3.50 10.19 3.37
C THR A 191 -2.72 9.43 2.30
N ILE A 192 -2.80 8.10 2.35
CA ILE A 192 -2.30 7.21 1.31
C ILE A 192 -2.95 7.51 -0.05
N GLY A 193 -4.26 7.78 -0.04
CA GLY A 193 -5.03 8.16 -1.21
C GLY A 193 -4.58 9.51 -1.79
N ASP A 194 -4.31 10.50 -0.95
CA ASP A 194 -3.76 11.80 -1.39
C ASP A 194 -2.40 11.63 -2.06
N ALA A 195 -1.51 10.86 -1.45
CA ALA A 195 -0.20 10.55 -2.03
C ALA A 195 -0.30 9.79 -3.36
N PHE A 196 -1.30 8.92 -3.51
CA PHE A 196 -1.50 8.16 -4.76
C PHE A 196 -2.11 9.00 -5.88
N ARG A 197 -3.13 9.82 -5.56
CA ARG A 197 -3.84 10.67 -6.54
C ARG A 197 -3.01 11.89 -6.97
N GLY A 198 -2.07 12.31 -6.13
CA GLY A 198 -1.16 13.42 -6.35
C GLY A 198 -1.31 14.47 -5.25
N LEU A 199 -0.17 14.88 -4.69
CA LEU A 199 -0.11 15.88 -3.65
C LEU A 199 -0.26 17.29 -4.23
N ASP A 200 -1.12 18.09 -3.61
CA ASP A 200 -1.05 19.55 -3.76
C ASP A 200 0.14 20.12 -2.95
N PRO A 201 0.54 21.38 -3.20
CA PRO A 201 1.71 21.97 -2.55
C PRO A 201 1.60 22.07 -1.02
N ASP A 202 0.40 22.32 -0.48
CA ASP A 202 0.19 22.48 0.96
C ASP A 202 0.37 21.14 1.68
N ARG A 203 -0.24 20.08 1.14
CA ARG A 203 -0.05 18.71 1.64
C ARG A 203 1.39 18.24 1.47
N ALA A 204 2.03 18.54 0.34
CA ALA A 204 3.43 18.22 0.11
C ALA A 204 4.34 18.89 1.16
N ARG A 205 4.11 20.18 1.46
CA ARG A 205 4.83 20.91 2.51
C ARG A 205 4.59 20.27 3.88
N ALA A 206 3.34 20.05 4.24
CA ALA A 206 2.95 19.50 5.55
C ALA A 206 3.59 18.12 5.80
N LEU A 207 3.64 17.26 4.78
CA LEU A 207 4.29 15.95 4.87
C LEU A 207 5.81 16.07 5.11
N LEU A 208 6.50 16.93 4.36
CA LEU A 208 7.94 17.12 4.49
C LEU A 208 8.32 17.77 5.82
N ASP A 209 7.57 18.77 6.25
CA ASP A 209 7.81 19.48 7.51
C ASP A 209 7.57 18.56 8.71
N TRP A 210 6.50 17.75 8.68
CA TRP A 210 6.26 16.72 9.69
C TRP A 210 7.42 15.73 9.75
N ALA A 211 7.81 15.17 8.60
CA ALA A 211 8.87 14.16 8.56
C ALA A 211 10.22 14.71 9.03
N ALA A 212 10.54 15.96 8.70
CA ALA A 212 11.73 16.63 9.20
C ALA A 212 11.65 16.88 10.71
N GLY A 213 10.51 17.34 11.22
CA GLY A 213 10.30 17.65 12.63
C GLY A 213 10.28 16.42 13.56
N THR A 214 9.87 15.26 13.04
CA THR A 214 9.82 14.00 13.81
C THR A 214 10.96 13.05 13.46
N GLU A 215 11.91 13.46 12.64
CA GLU A 215 13.01 12.61 12.15
C GLU A 215 12.50 11.32 11.46
N THR A 216 11.31 11.38 10.86
CA THR A 216 10.72 10.25 10.15
C THR A 216 11.37 10.10 8.78
N VAL A 217 11.96 8.92 8.54
CA VAL A 217 12.43 8.55 7.21
C VAL A 217 11.22 8.26 6.32
N LEU A 218 11.09 9.01 5.22
CA LEU A 218 10.08 8.77 4.19
C LEU A 218 10.59 7.78 3.13
N TYR A 219 9.66 7.04 2.54
CA TYR A 219 9.99 6.27 1.34
C TYR A 219 10.39 7.23 0.20
N ASP A 220 11.49 6.94 -0.50
CA ASP A 220 12.13 7.90 -1.41
C ASP A 220 11.18 8.43 -2.50
N SER A 221 10.34 7.56 -3.08
CA SER A 221 9.41 8.01 -4.13
C SER A 221 8.35 8.97 -3.61
N LEU A 222 7.94 8.82 -2.34
CA LEU A 222 6.97 9.71 -1.70
C LEU A 222 7.59 11.09 -1.44
N ALA A 223 8.82 11.11 -0.90
CA ALA A 223 9.55 12.37 -0.71
C ALA A 223 9.79 13.10 -2.04
N ARG A 224 10.16 12.37 -3.10
CA ARG A 224 10.30 12.94 -4.46
C ARG A 224 8.99 13.50 -4.98
N ALA A 225 7.87 12.79 -4.78
CA ALA A 225 6.56 13.26 -5.24
C ALA A 225 6.18 14.59 -4.57
N ALA A 226 6.42 14.73 -3.26
CA ALA A 226 6.19 15.97 -2.53
C ALA A 226 7.09 17.11 -3.03
N LEU A 227 8.39 16.86 -3.23
CA LEU A 227 9.33 17.85 -3.76
C LEU A 227 8.93 18.34 -5.17
N ILE A 228 8.53 17.41 -6.05
CA ILE A 228 8.06 17.74 -7.40
C ILE A 228 6.77 18.57 -7.35
N ALA A 229 5.85 18.28 -6.43
CA ALA A 229 4.62 19.06 -6.26
C ALA A 229 4.92 20.52 -5.85
N LEU A 230 5.88 20.71 -4.94
CA LEU A 230 6.34 22.04 -4.52
C LEU A 230 7.05 22.79 -5.65
N GLU A 231 7.98 22.13 -6.36
CA GLU A 231 8.70 22.71 -7.48
C GLU A 231 7.75 23.19 -8.59
N ARG A 232 6.74 22.38 -8.94
CA ARG A 232 5.71 22.74 -9.94
C ARG A 232 4.87 23.95 -9.53
N ALA A 233 4.72 24.20 -8.23
CA ALA A 233 4.03 25.37 -7.71
C ALA A 233 4.96 26.58 -7.53
N GLY A 234 6.23 26.49 -7.95
CA GLY A 234 7.21 27.56 -7.80
C GLY A 234 7.76 27.69 -6.38
N HIS A 235 7.57 26.66 -5.53
CA HIS A 235 8.11 26.63 -4.19
C HIS A 235 9.40 25.80 -4.16
N GLY A 236 10.53 26.47 -3.90
CA GLY A 236 11.76 25.77 -3.57
C GLY A 236 11.60 24.96 -2.28
N ALA A 237 12.03 23.71 -2.30
CA ALA A 237 12.04 22.85 -1.13
C ALA A 237 13.22 21.90 -1.19
N GLU A 238 13.93 21.79 -0.07
CA GLU A 238 14.92 20.75 0.15
C GLU A 238 14.41 19.82 1.23
N PHE A 239 14.72 18.53 1.10
CA PHE A 239 14.41 17.54 2.11
C PHE A 239 15.66 16.69 2.37
N PRO A 240 16.08 16.50 3.65
CA PRO A 240 17.33 15.84 3.96
C PRO A 240 17.45 14.46 3.33
N VAL A 241 18.55 14.19 2.63
CA VAL A 241 18.80 12.87 2.00
C VAL A 241 18.76 11.74 3.04
N ARG A 242 19.23 12.00 4.28
CA ARG A 242 19.20 11.04 5.39
C ARG A 242 17.78 10.63 5.83
N LEU A 243 16.77 11.44 5.53
CA LEU A 243 15.36 11.17 5.82
C LEU A 243 14.63 10.56 4.62
N ARG A 244 15.35 10.05 3.63
CA ARG A 244 14.81 9.38 2.44
C ARG A 244 15.42 8.01 2.33
N SER A 245 14.60 6.99 2.08
CA SER A 245 15.11 5.64 1.84
C SER A 245 14.26 4.86 0.86
N THR A 246 14.92 4.03 0.05
CA THR A 246 14.25 3.00 -0.76
C THR A 246 14.04 1.70 0.02
N GLY A 247 14.50 1.64 1.28
CA GLY A 247 14.56 0.42 2.09
C GLY A 247 15.79 -0.45 1.81
N ARG A 248 16.66 -0.08 0.85
CA ARG A 248 17.96 -0.74 0.62
C ARG A 248 18.96 -0.36 1.71
N GLY A 249 19.75 -1.34 2.18
CA GLY A 249 20.91 -1.10 3.04
C GLY A 249 20.63 -0.80 4.52
N ILE A 250 19.36 -0.74 4.96
CA ILE A 250 19.02 -0.67 6.39
C ILE A 250 19.08 -2.09 6.96
N GLY A 251 20.31 -2.61 7.07
CA GLY A 251 20.62 -3.78 7.89
C GLY A 251 20.86 -3.33 9.33
N LEU A 252 20.26 -4.04 10.29
CA LEU A 252 20.66 -4.14 11.72
C LEU A 252 21.58 -3.00 12.21
N GLY A 253 21.05 -1.78 12.43
CA GLY A 253 21.93 -0.66 12.78
C GLY A 253 21.28 0.66 13.16
N MET A 254 19.99 0.85 12.93
CA MET A 254 19.23 1.89 13.62
C MET A 254 18.27 1.17 14.56
N GLY A 255 18.54 1.27 15.86
CA GLY A 255 17.62 0.84 16.89
C GLY A 255 16.29 1.55 16.68
N LEU A 256 15.30 0.77 16.26
CA LEU A 256 13.90 1.02 16.57
C LEU A 256 13.67 0.58 18.01
#